data_AF-A0AAW2SA64-F1
#
_entry.id   AF-A0AAW2SA64-F1
#
_cell.length_a   1.000
_cell.length_b   1.000
_cell.length_c   1.000
_cell.angle_alpha   90.00
_cell.angle_beta   90.00
_cell.angle_gamma   90.00
#
_symmetry.space_group_name_H-M   'P 1'
#
loop_
_entity.id
_entity.type
_entity.pdbx_description
1 polymer ?
#
loop_
_entity_poly.entity_id
_entity_poly.type
_entity_poly.pdbx_seq_one_letter_code
_entity_poly.pdbx_strand_id
1 'polypeptide(L)'
;MMMMMMGNYLSVVVIIILAWYWGGAEGYKNYTVGESQGWYDALENPKVDYQKWAANKNFSLGDFLIFNTDNNHSVVQTYNFTTYKLCDYSDSLDNDTIEWSSADPSSTTPHPISVAVPLMKVGTTYFFSSDYDGEQCQNGQHFKINVTYGHGLPPSLKSPSDDASAPVGPQSGDDESAPDTLVPANFDNPKDTSDGESEPSKAVSLSALSKLSGVLLHVVLFAVGLFSF
;
A
#
# COMPACT_ATOMS: atom_id res chain seq x y z
N MET A 1 21.94 16.30 -47.29
CA MET A 1 22.48 16.50 -45.92
C MET A 1 21.46 17.13 -44.98
N MET A 2 20.87 18.30 -45.29
CA MET A 2 19.86 18.96 -44.43
C MET A 2 18.55 18.15 -44.21
N MET A 3 18.04 17.42 -45.23
CA MET A 3 16.88 16.52 -45.08
C MET A 3 17.15 15.28 -44.20
N MET A 4 18.40 14.81 -44.12
CA MET A 4 18.77 13.68 -43.24
C MET A 4 18.85 14.11 -41.77
N MET A 5 19.22 15.37 -41.50
CA MET A 5 19.27 15.92 -40.13
C MET A 5 17.87 16.19 -39.56
N MET A 6 16.91 16.63 -40.38
CA MET A 6 15.50 16.81 -39.97
C MET A 6 14.78 15.48 -39.67
N GLY A 7 15.11 14.40 -40.39
CA GLY A 7 14.57 13.06 -40.11
C GLY A 7 15.02 12.51 -38.76
N ASN A 8 16.30 12.70 -38.42
CA ASN A 8 16.84 12.31 -37.11
C ASN A 8 16.24 13.13 -35.97
N TYR A 9 15.98 14.43 -36.19
CA TYR A 9 15.35 15.29 -35.18
C TYR A 9 13.90 14.87 -34.88
N LEU A 10 13.11 14.57 -35.92
CA LEU A 10 11.74 14.06 -35.76
C LEU A 10 11.71 12.70 -35.04
N SER A 11 12.63 11.79 -35.39
CA SER A 11 12.74 10.50 -34.69
C SER A 11 13.12 10.65 -33.21
N VAL A 12 14.01 11.56 -32.87
CA VAL A 12 14.41 11.81 -31.47
C VAL A 12 13.25 12.40 -30.67
N VAL A 13 12.49 13.34 -31.24
CA VAL A 13 11.30 13.92 -30.58
C VAL A 13 10.24 12.85 -30.33
N VAL A 14 9.99 11.95 -31.29
CA VAL A 14 9.03 10.84 -31.13
C VAL A 14 9.48 9.86 -30.05
N ILE A 15 10.77 9.52 -29.96
CA ILE A 15 11.32 8.63 -28.92
C ILE A 15 11.23 9.28 -27.53
N ILE A 16 11.48 10.58 -27.41
CA ILE A 16 11.33 11.33 -26.13
C ILE A 16 9.87 11.31 -25.68
N ILE A 17 8.92 11.56 -26.60
CA ILE A 17 7.49 11.49 -26.29
C ILE A 17 7.11 10.07 -25.83
N LEU A 18 7.54 9.02 -26.55
CA LEU A 18 7.26 7.63 -26.17
C LEU A 18 7.88 7.23 -24.82
N ALA A 19 9.07 7.74 -24.50
CA ALA A 19 9.72 7.51 -23.21
C ALA A 19 8.97 8.18 -22.03
N TRP A 20 8.22 9.25 -22.28
CA TRP A 20 7.36 9.88 -21.27
C TRP A 20 6.05 9.12 -21.04
N TYR A 21 5.67 8.23 -21.97
CA TYR A 21 4.51 7.34 -21.85
C TYR A 21 4.83 5.97 -21.24
N TRP A 22 6.07 5.69 -20.85
CA TRP A 22 6.38 4.55 -20.00
C TRP A 22 5.91 4.83 -18.57
N GLY A 23 4.62 4.59 -18.34
CA GLY A 23 4.04 4.53 -17.00
C GLY A 23 4.75 3.43 -16.21
N GLY A 24 5.52 3.82 -15.20
CA GLY A 24 6.02 2.89 -14.20
C GLY A 24 4.84 2.23 -13.47
N ALA A 25 5.04 0.99 -13.00
CA ALA A 25 4.12 0.41 -12.03
C ALA A 25 4.23 1.22 -10.74
N GLU A 26 3.23 2.05 -10.47
CA GLU A 26 3.16 2.79 -9.22
C GLU A 26 2.89 1.77 -8.10
N GLY A 27 3.75 1.77 -7.08
CA GLY A 27 3.58 0.93 -5.89
C GLY A 27 2.36 1.36 -5.07
N TYR A 28 2.17 0.70 -3.91
CA TYR A 28 1.13 1.11 -2.96
C TYR A 28 1.34 2.55 -2.48
N LYS A 29 0.24 3.25 -2.19
CA LYS A 29 0.22 4.63 -1.70
C LYS A 29 -0.29 4.70 -0.27
N ASN A 30 0.24 5.65 0.48
CA ASN A 30 -0.26 5.98 1.81
C ASN A 30 -1.06 7.28 1.74
N TYR A 31 -2.34 7.23 2.09
CA TYR A 31 -3.23 8.38 2.14
C TYR A 31 -3.50 8.80 3.57
N THR A 32 -3.00 9.97 3.97
CA THR A 32 -3.33 10.55 5.27
C THR A 32 -4.76 11.10 5.24
N VAL A 33 -5.64 10.49 6.04
CA VAL A 33 -7.05 10.86 6.15
C VAL A 33 -7.17 12.24 6.80
N GLY A 34 -7.95 13.13 6.19
CA GLY A 34 -8.11 14.52 6.65
C GLY A 34 -6.85 15.40 6.53
N GLU A 35 -5.73 14.87 6.01
CA GLU A 35 -4.46 15.57 5.85
C GLU A 35 -4.00 16.23 7.17
N SER A 36 -3.80 17.56 7.20
CA SER A 36 -3.42 18.27 8.42
C SER A 36 -4.50 18.32 9.49
N GLN A 37 -5.75 18.01 9.12
CA GLN A 37 -6.89 18.05 10.04
C GLN A 37 -7.08 16.76 10.82
N GLY A 38 -6.49 15.64 10.38
CA GLY A 38 -6.60 14.35 11.06
C GLY A 38 -7.98 13.70 10.96
N TRP A 39 -8.23 12.75 11.86
CA TRP A 39 -9.47 11.99 11.98
C TRP A 39 -10.22 12.37 13.26
N TYR A 40 -11.10 13.35 13.13
CA TYR A 40 -11.96 13.93 14.16
C TYR A 40 -13.37 14.23 13.61
N ASP A 41 -14.35 14.40 14.48
CA ASP A 41 -15.67 14.89 14.08
C ASP A 41 -15.70 16.41 13.85
N ALA A 42 -16.83 16.93 13.39
CA ALA A 42 -17.00 18.36 13.15
C ALA A 42 -17.13 19.21 14.44
N LEU A 43 -17.40 18.59 15.59
CA LEU A 43 -17.48 19.29 16.87
C LEU A 43 -16.09 19.63 17.37
N GLU A 44 -15.15 18.72 17.22
CA GLU A 44 -13.74 18.91 17.58
C GLU A 44 -12.96 19.64 16.50
N ASN A 45 -13.11 19.25 15.23
CA ASN A 45 -12.41 19.88 14.11
C ASN A 45 -13.36 20.24 12.95
N PRO A 46 -14.06 21.39 13.02
CA PRO A 46 -15.06 21.79 12.03
C PRO A 46 -14.52 22.09 10.62
N LYS A 47 -13.19 22.07 10.44
CA LYS A 47 -12.54 22.32 9.16
C LYS A 47 -12.36 21.05 8.32
N VAL A 48 -12.58 19.88 8.90
CA VAL A 48 -12.40 18.61 8.20
C VAL A 48 -13.62 18.31 7.32
N ASP A 49 -13.35 17.84 6.10
CA ASP A 49 -14.37 17.41 5.15
C ASP A 49 -13.84 16.16 4.42
N TYR A 50 -14.22 14.99 4.92
CA TYR A 50 -13.71 13.72 4.40
C TYR A 50 -14.23 13.40 3.00
N GLN A 51 -15.42 13.89 2.65
CA GLN A 51 -16.05 13.70 1.36
C GLN A 51 -15.26 14.47 0.31
N LYS A 52 -14.89 15.71 0.60
CA LYS A 52 -13.99 16.51 -0.23
C LYS A 52 -12.57 15.93 -0.27
N TRP A 53 -12.05 15.46 0.86
CA TRP A 53 -10.74 14.81 0.92
C TRP A 53 -10.66 13.57 0.03
N ALA A 54 -11.71 12.73 0.04
CA ALA A 54 -11.79 11.48 -0.73
C ALA A 54 -12.06 11.71 -2.21
N ALA A 55 -12.83 12.75 -2.58
CA ALA A 55 -13.32 12.98 -3.95
C ALA A 55 -12.21 13.10 -5.01
N ASN A 56 -11.02 13.55 -4.64
CA ASN A 56 -9.90 13.79 -5.56
C ASN A 56 -8.80 12.72 -5.48
N LYS A 57 -9.12 11.53 -4.95
CA LYS A 57 -8.15 10.44 -4.73
C LYS A 57 -8.61 9.15 -5.41
N ASN A 58 -7.64 8.35 -5.84
CA ASN A 58 -7.86 7.06 -6.47
C ASN A 58 -7.30 5.95 -5.60
N PHE A 59 -8.18 5.17 -4.99
CA PHE A 59 -7.79 4.10 -4.07
C PHE A 59 -7.66 2.78 -4.81
N SER A 60 -6.56 2.08 -4.58
CA SER A 60 -6.24 0.79 -5.18
C SER A 60 -5.96 -0.25 -4.11
N LEU A 61 -6.08 -1.53 -4.48
CA LEU A 61 -5.64 -2.63 -3.63
C LEU A 61 -4.17 -2.43 -3.20
N GLY A 62 -3.91 -2.66 -1.92
CA GLY A 62 -2.59 -2.53 -1.31
C GLY A 62 -2.27 -1.12 -0.81
N ASP A 63 -3.03 -0.10 -1.21
CA ASP A 63 -2.91 1.24 -0.61
C ASP A 63 -3.26 1.20 0.89
N PHE A 64 -2.73 2.17 1.63
CA PHE A 64 -3.03 2.36 3.05
C PHE A 64 -3.75 3.68 3.30
N LEU A 65 -4.70 3.66 4.22
CA LEU A 65 -5.24 4.86 4.84
C LEU A 65 -4.57 5.06 6.20
N ILE A 66 -4.03 6.24 6.43
CA ILE A 66 -3.35 6.61 7.68
C ILE A 66 -4.24 7.60 8.43
N PHE A 67 -4.76 7.17 9.57
CA PHE A 67 -5.63 7.95 10.44
C PHE A 67 -4.81 8.50 11.59
N ASN A 68 -4.55 9.81 11.56
CA ASN A 68 -3.94 10.52 12.69
C ASN A 68 -5.06 11.05 13.58
N THR A 69 -5.12 10.58 14.82
CA THR A 69 -6.19 10.89 15.78
C THR A 69 -5.65 10.76 17.21
N ASP A 70 -6.52 10.60 18.20
CA ASP A 70 -6.17 10.15 19.54
C ASP A 70 -6.95 8.87 19.90
N ASN A 71 -6.69 8.30 21.07
CA ASN A 71 -7.36 7.09 21.54
C ASN A 71 -8.81 7.34 22.03
N ASN A 72 -9.45 8.42 21.65
CA ASN A 72 -10.87 8.70 21.93
C ASN A 72 -11.73 8.70 20.64
N HIS A 73 -11.16 8.25 19.53
CA HIS A 73 -11.88 8.03 18.27
C HIS A 73 -11.56 6.65 17.71
N SER A 74 -12.62 5.95 17.30
CA SER A 74 -12.47 4.66 16.65
C SER A 74 -12.29 4.79 15.14
N VAL A 75 -11.69 3.75 14.55
CA VAL A 75 -11.51 3.60 13.11
C VAL A 75 -12.17 2.29 12.71
N VAL A 76 -13.45 2.35 12.39
CA VAL A 76 -14.22 1.21 11.92
C VAL A 76 -14.24 1.20 10.40
N GLN A 77 -13.84 0.08 9.81
CA GLN A 77 -13.98 -0.21 8.39
C GLN A 77 -15.13 -1.20 8.20
N THR A 78 -16.09 -0.88 7.33
CA THR A 78 -17.15 -1.83 6.96
C THR A 78 -17.40 -1.85 5.46
N TYR A 79 -17.85 -3.00 4.95
CA TYR A 79 -18.38 -3.15 3.60
C TYR A 79 -19.92 -3.11 3.56
N ASN A 80 -20.55 -2.98 4.72
CA ASN A 80 -22.00 -2.98 4.88
C ASN A 80 -22.54 -1.54 5.00
N PHE A 81 -23.41 -1.16 4.06
CA PHE A 81 -23.97 0.18 4.05
C PHE A 81 -24.91 0.44 5.24
N THR A 82 -25.61 -0.57 5.75
CA THR A 82 -26.51 -0.42 6.90
C THR A 82 -25.73 -0.10 8.16
N THR A 83 -24.67 -0.87 8.45
CA THR A 83 -23.72 -0.64 9.55
C THR A 83 -23.16 0.79 9.51
N TYR A 84 -22.65 1.20 8.35
CA TYR A 84 -22.16 2.57 8.14
C TYR A 84 -23.23 3.64 8.39
N LYS A 85 -24.45 3.45 7.87
CA LYS A 85 -25.53 4.43 8.00
C LYS A 85 -26.03 4.57 9.45
N LEU A 86 -26.02 3.48 10.20
CA LEU A 86 -26.42 3.49 11.61
C LEU A 86 -25.30 4.00 12.53
N CYS A 87 -24.06 4.14 12.02
CA CYS A 87 -22.88 4.44 12.81
C CYS A 87 -22.67 3.43 13.96
N ASP A 88 -23.06 2.17 13.73
CA ASP A 88 -23.07 1.12 14.74
C ASP A 88 -22.59 -0.20 14.12
N TYR A 89 -21.58 -0.81 14.75
CA TYR A 89 -21.02 -2.09 14.35
C TYR A 89 -21.34 -3.26 15.31
N SER A 90 -22.09 -3.03 16.37
CA SER A 90 -22.40 -4.04 17.40
C SER A 90 -23.05 -5.32 16.86
N ASP A 91 -23.89 -5.18 15.82
CA ASP A 91 -24.55 -6.29 15.13
C ASP A 91 -23.83 -6.74 13.84
N SER A 92 -22.60 -6.26 13.60
CA SER A 92 -21.85 -6.58 12.38
C SER A 92 -21.28 -8.00 12.39
N LEU A 93 -20.98 -8.53 11.19
CA LEU A 93 -20.33 -9.82 11.05
C LEU A 93 -18.81 -9.61 10.97
N ASP A 94 -18.04 -10.48 11.62
CA ASP A 94 -16.57 -10.40 11.64
C ASP A 94 -15.93 -10.38 10.22
N ASN A 95 -16.64 -10.85 9.20
CA ASN A 95 -16.14 -10.89 7.83
C ASN A 95 -16.42 -9.63 7.01
N ASP A 96 -17.23 -8.69 7.52
CA ASP A 96 -17.61 -7.47 6.79
C ASP A 96 -17.24 -6.17 7.50
N THR A 97 -16.87 -6.23 8.79
CA THR A 97 -16.56 -5.06 9.60
C THR A 97 -15.36 -5.33 10.49
N ILE A 98 -14.44 -4.37 10.58
CA ILE A 98 -13.20 -4.46 11.34
C ILE A 98 -13.00 -3.12 12.06
N GLU A 99 -12.79 -3.16 13.37
CA GLU A 99 -12.28 -2.02 14.12
C GLU A 99 -10.74 -2.09 14.18
N TRP A 100 -10.08 -1.01 13.73
CA TRP A 100 -8.62 -0.93 13.62
C TRP A 100 -7.96 -0.16 14.78
N SER A 101 -8.75 0.64 15.49
CA SER A 101 -8.33 1.41 16.67
C SER A 101 -8.04 0.50 17.88
N SER A 102 -7.27 1.03 18.84
CA SER A 102 -6.83 0.29 20.02
C SER A 102 -7.98 0.02 21.01
N ALA A 103 -7.87 -1.06 21.78
CA ALA A 103 -8.86 -1.46 22.79
C ALA A 103 -8.78 -0.70 24.14
N ASP A 104 -7.97 0.36 24.23
CA ASP A 104 -7.85 1.20 25.44
C ASP A 104 -8.32 2.65 25.16
N PRO A 105 -9.63 2.86 24.92
CA PRO A 105 -10.17 4.17 24.66
C PRO A 105 -10.20 5.02 25.93
N SER A 106 -9.81 6.30 25.84
CA SER A 106 -9.89 7.24 26.98
C SER A 106 -10.34 8.64 26.59
N SER A 107 -11.50 9.03 27.11
CA SER A 107 -12.05 10.39 26.99
C SER A 107 -11.47 11.39 27.99
N THR A 108 -10.82 10.91 29.05
CA THR A 108 -10.32 11.76 30.14
C THR A 108 -8.85 12.12 29.99
N THR A 109 -8.09 11.26 29.33
CA THR A 109 -6.66 11.45 29.07
C THR A 109 -6.35 11.02 27.63
N PRO A 110 -6.95 11.68 26.61
CA PRO A 110 -6.69 11.35 25.23
C PRO A 110 -5.22 11.62 24.91
N HIS A 111 -4.60 10.70 24.17
CA HIS A 111 -3.25 10.88 23.65
C HIS A 111 -3.20 10.56 22.16
N PRO A 112 -2.35 11.27 21.38
CA PRO A 112 -2.27 11.04 19.95
C PRO A 112 -1.90 9.60 19.61
N ILE A 113 -2.55 9.05 18.59
CA ILE A 113 -2.26 7.75 17.99
C ILE A 113 -2.32 7.86 16.46
N SER A 114 -1.78 6.84 15.79
CA SER A 114 -1.90 6.68 14.34
C SER A 114 -2.35 5.26 14.03
N VAL A 115 -3.41 5.13 13.26
CA VAL A 115 -3.96 3.84 12.80
C VAL A 115 -3.73 3.71 11.31
N ALA A 116 -3.15 2.58 10.87
CA ALA A 116 -2.89 2.30 9.46
C ALA A 116 -3.83 1.18 8.99
N VAL A 117 -4.65 1.48 7.99
CA VAL A 117 -5.65 0.53 7.45
C VAL A 117 -5.30 0.14 6.01
N PRO A 118 -5.00 -1.14 5.74
CA PRO A 118 -4.74 -1.62 4.38
C PRO A 118 -6.04 -1.80 3.58
N LEU A 119 -6.02 -1.39 2.31
CA LEU A 119 -7.12 -1.59 1.38
C LEU A 119 -6.99 -2.95 0.68
N MET A 120 -7.68 -3.95 1.23
CA MET A 120 -7.52 -5.36 0.83
C MET A 120 -8.65 -5.89 -0.07
N LYS A 121 -9.73 -5.11 -0.26
CA LYS A 121 -10.91 -5.54 -1.01
C LYS A 121 -11.34 -4.47 -2.00
N VAL A 122 -11.69 -4.88 -3.22
CA VAL A 122 -12.23 -4.00 -4.24
C VAL A 122 -13.69 -3.64 -3.98
N GLY A 123 -14.10 -2.47 -4.45
CA GLY A 123 -15.45 -1.94 -4.35
C GLY A 123 -15.60 -0.87 -3.27
N THR A 124 -16.85 -0.54 -2.97
CA THR A 124 -17.19 0.48 -1.98
C THR A 124 -16.79 0.00 -0.59
N THR A 125 -16.02 0.83 0.10
CA THR A 125 -15.61 0.63 1.50
C THR A 125 -16.01 1.86 2.30
N TYR A 126 -16.53 1.63 3.49
CA TYR A 126 -17.02 2.66 4.39
C TYR A 126 -16.13 2.74 5.63
N PHE A 127 -15.93 3.96 6.12
CA PHE A 127 -15.15 4.24 7.33
C PHE A 127 -15.93 5.19 8.23
N PHE A 128 -15.95 4.92 9.53
CA PHE A 128 -16.61 5.77 10.52
C PHE A 128 -16.03 5.58 11.92
N SER A 129 -16.29 6.54 12.82
CA SER A 129 -16.10 6.35 14.26
C SER A 129 -17.41 5.91 14.92
N SER A 130 -17.35 4.84 15.70
CA SER A 130 -18.45 4.31 16.50
C SER A 130 -18.45 4.80 17.95
N ASP A 131 -17.40 5.52 18.37
CA ASP A 131 -17.32 6.02 19.74
C ASP A 131 -18.46 6.99 20.06
N TYR A 132 -18.80 7.06 21.36
CA TYR A 132 -19.94 7.84 21.85
C TYR A 132 -21.27 7.43 21.21
N ASP A 133 -21.53 6.13 21.14
CA ASP A 133 -22.73 5.55 20.51
C ASP A 133 -22.96 6.07 19.08
N GLY A 134 -21.86 6.26 18.34
CA GLY A 134 -21.85 6.76 16.97
C GLY A 134 -22.05 8.28 16.82
N GLU A 135 -22.13 9.06 17.90
CA GLU A 135 -22.29 10.52 17.85
C GLU A 135 -21.22 11.18 16.98
N GLN A 136 -19.96 10.75 17.11
CA GLN A 136 -18.85 11.27 16.32
C GLN A 136 -19.07 11.06 14.80
N CYS A 137 -19.55 9.87 14.41
CA CYS A 137 -19.93 9.59 13.03
C CYS A 137 -21.11 10.46 12.57
N GLN A 138 -22.16 10.63 13.38
CA GLN A 138 -23.29 11.51 13.05
C GLN A 138 -22.86 12.97 12.88
N ASN A 139 -21.79 13.38 13.56
CA ASN A 139 -21.15 14.69 13.43
C ASN A 139 -20.06 14.73 12.35
N GLY A 140 -20.08 13.79 11.40
CA GLY A 140 -19.29 13.86 10.18
C GLY A 140 -17.96 13.11 10.22
N GLN A 141 -17.63 12.38 11.29
CA GLN A 141 -16.46 11.48 11.34
C GLN A 141 -16.72 10.18 10.59
N HIS A 142 -17.01 10.31 9.29
CA HIS A 142 -17.32 9.19 8.42
C HIS A 142 -16.99 9.52 6.96
N PHE A 143 -16.69 8.51 6.15
CA PHE A 143 -16.63 8.66 4.69
C PHE A 143 -16.75 7.31 3.99
N LYS A 144 -16.84 7.36 2.67
CA LYS A 144 -16.76 6.19 1.81
C LYS A 144 -15.75 6.42 0.71
N ILE A 145 -15.11 5.34 0.27
CA ILE A 145 -14.23 5.31 -0.88
C ILE A 145 -14.64 4.18 -1.82
N ASN A 146 -14.12 4.21 -3.04
CA ASN A 146 -14.22 3.10 -3.97
C ASN A 146 -12.80 2.59 -4.28
N VAL A 147 -12.54 1.34 -3.89
CA VAL A 147 -11.24 0.69 -4.09
C VAL A 147 -11.24 -0.06 -5.41
N THR A 148 -10.23 0.16 -6.23
CA THR A 148 -10.05 -0.50 -7.52
C THR A 148 -8.85 -1.44 -7.50
N TYR A 149 -8.62 -2.21 -8.56
CA TYR A 149 -7.42 -3.05 -8.66
C TYR A 149 -6.12 -2.25 -8.85
N GLY A 150 -6.21 -0.94 -9.08
CA GLY A 150 -5.09 -0.13 -9.52
C GLY A 150 -4.53 -0.59 -10.88
N HIS A 151 -3.29 -0.24 -11.15
CA HIS A 151 -2.61 -0.65 -12.39
C HIS A 151 -2.18 -2.12 -12.39
N GLY A 152 -2.15 -2.78 -11.22
CA GLY A 152 -1.83 -4.20 -11.05
C GLY A 152 -0.49 -4.61 -11.69
N LEU A 153 -0.23 -5.92 -11.70
CA LEU A 153 0.76 -6.46 -12.64
C LEU A 153 0.20 -6.35 -14.06
N PRO A 154 1.02 -6.00 -15.07
CA PRO A 154 0.56 -5.96 -16.46
C PRO A 154 -0.10 -7.29 -16.84
N PRO A 155 -1.12 -7.29 -17.73
CA PRO A 155 -1.83 -8.50 -18.14
C PRO A 155 -0.93 -9.65 -18.59
N SER A 156 0.27 -9.35 -19.11
CA SER A 156 1.31 -10.31 -19.50
C SER A 156 1.84 -11.19 -18.36
N LEU A 157 1.64 -10.79 -17.10
CA LEU A 157 2.07 -11.55 -15.92
C LEU A 157 0.92 -12.29 -15.23
N LYS A 158 -0.33 -12.14 -15.69
CA LYS A 158 -1.50 -12.87 -15.13
C LYS A 158 -1.54 -14.34 -15.53
N SER A 159 -0.83 -14.73 -16.60
CA SER A 159 -0.72 -16.11 -17.02
C SER A 159 0.58 -16.70 -16.45
N PRO A 160 0.54 -17.86 -15.77
CA PRO A 160 1.75 -18.66 -15.61
C PRO A 160 2.30 -18.91 -17.03
N SER A 161 3.57 -18.61 -17.27
CA SER A 161 4.21 -19.11 -18.48
C SER A 161 4.19 -20.64 -18.36
N ASP A 162 3.63 -21.35 -19.33
CA ASP A 162 3.61 -22.83 -19.35
C ASP A 162 5.04 -23.43 -19.31
N ASP A 163 6.06 -22.59 -19.52
CA ASP A 163 7.50 -22.92 -19.45
C ASP A 163 8.16 -22.70 -18.07
N ALA A 164 7.43 -22.23 -17.05
CA ALA A 164 7.99 -22.12 -15.71
C ALA A 164 8.07 -23.51 -15.07
N SER A 165 9.18 -24.21 -15.33
CA SER A 165 9.51 -25.47 -14.63
C SER A 165 9.47 -25.22 -13.13
N ALA A 166 8.57 -25.92 -12.43
CA ALA A 166 8.57 -25.93 -10.96
C ALA A 166 9.96 -26.32 -10.45
N PRO A 167 10.42 -25.79 -9.30
CA PRO A 167 11.62 -26.30 -8.66
C PRO A 167 11.44 -27.80 -8.45
N VAL A 168 12.37 -28.59 -8.97
CA VAL A 168 12.41 -30.04 -8.75
C VAL A 168 12.62 -30.23 -7.25
N GLY A 169 11.54 -30.55 -6.53
CA GLY A 169 11.64 -31.03 -5.15
C GLY A 169 12.47 -32.31 -5.15
N PRO A 170 13.27 -32.59 -4.11
CA PRO A 170 14.00 -33.84 -4.02
C PRO A 170 13.00 -35.00 -4.13
N GLN A 171 13.20 -35.82 -5.15
CA GLN A 171 12.35 -36.96 -5.50
C GLN A 171 12.48 -37.99 -4.38
N SER A 172 11.51 -38.03 -3.47
CA SER A 172 11.39 -39.07 -2.44
C SER A 172 11.04 -40.38 -3.13
N GLY A 173 12.04 -41.25 -3.27
CA GLY A 173 11.83 -42.66 -3.55
C GLY A 173 11.18 -43.36 -2.35
N ASP A 174 10.34 -44.32 -2.67
CA ASP A 174 9.53 -45.12 -1.76
C ASP A 174 10.33 -45.85 -0.66
N ASP A 175 9.63 -46.06 0.47
CA ASP A 175 9.83 -47.08 1.51
C ASP A 175 11.22 -47.22 2.15
N GLU A 176 11.44 -46.53 3.26
CA GLU A 176 11.95 -47.16 4.49
C GLU A 176 11.60 -46.27 5.70
N SER A 177 11.16 -46.90 6.80
CA SER A 177 10.61 -46.27 8.00
C SER A 177 11.44 -45.09 8.53
N ALA A 178 10.79 -43.94 8.76
CA ALA A 178 11.39 -42.82 9.46
C ALA A 178 11.81 -43.24 10.88
N PRO A 179 13.03 -42.92 11.37
CA PRO A 179 13.37 -43.17 12.74
C PRO A 179 12.72 -42.08 13.63
N ASP A 180 11.95 -42.52 14.63
CA ASP A 180 11.44 -41.66 15.68
C ASP A 180 12.59 -40.93 16.38
N THR A 181 12.76 -39.65 16.08
CA THR A 181 13.65 -38.79 16.84
C THR A 181 12.86 -38.22 18.01
N LEU A 182 12.90 -38.94 19.14
CA LEU A 182 12.43 -38.40 20.41
C LEU A 182 13.40 -37.29 20.84
N VAL A 183 13.02 -36.03 20.60
CA VAL A 183 13.70 -34.87 21.18
C VAL A 183 13.04 -34.55 22.53
N PRO A 184 13.72 -34.72 23.67
CA PRO A 184 13.22 -34.20 24.94
C PRO A 184 13.31 -32.68 24.91
N ALA A 185 12.17 -32.00 25.01
CA ALA A 185 12.14 -30.57 25.23
C ALA A 185 12.55 -30.27 26.68
N ASN A 186 13.78 -29.79 26.87
CA ASN A 186 14.18 -29.10 28.09
C ASN A 186 14.45 -27.63 27.75
N PHE A 187 13.61 -26.73 28.28
CA PHE A 187 13.49 -25.33 27.88
C PHE A 187 14.22 -24.34 28.81
N ASP A 188 15.18 -24.79 29.62
CA ASP A 188 15.69 -23.94 30.71
C ASP A 188 17.02 -23.20 30.48
N ASN A 189 17.64 -23.23 29.28
CA ASN A 189 18.75 -22.30 29.01
C ASN A 189 19.13 -22.18 27.52
N PRO A 190 18.84 -21.06 26.81
CA PRO A 190 19.37 -20.84 25.47
C PRO A 190 20.86 -20.47 25.56
N LYS A 191 21.68 -21.15 24.77
CA LYS A 191 23.08 -20.77 24.55
C LYS A 191 23.19 -20.26 23.12
N ASP A 192 23.61 -19.01 22.97
CA ASP A 192 23.89 -18.40 21.67
C ASP A 192 24.99 -19.19 20.96
N THR A 193 24.64 -19.80 19.82
CA THR A 193 25.61 -20.26 18.83
C THR A 193 25.42 -19.46 17.56
N SER A 194 26.28 -18.45 17.44
CA SER A 194 26.75 -17.89 16.18
C SER A 194 27.19 -19.02 15.25
N ASP A 195 26.67 -19.02 14.03
CA ASP A 195 27.39 -19.20 12.75
C ASP A 195 26.45 -19.78 11.69
N GLY A 196 26.23 -19.00 10.63
CA GLY A 196 25.36 -19.35 9.50
C GLY A 196 25.38 -18.27 8.43
N GLU A 197 26.49 -18.26 7.69
CA GLU A 197 26.83 -17.57 6.45
C GLU A 197 25.75 -16.70 5.76
N SER A 198 26.09 -15.43 5.60
CA SER A 198 25.37 -14.45 4.78
C SER A 198 25.63 -14.67 3.28
N GLU A 199 24.65 -15.23 2.57
CA GLU A 199 24.58 -15.17 1.11
C GLU A 199 24.18 -13.75 0.66
N PRO A 200 24.96 -13.06 -0.20
CA PRO A 200 24.61 -11.72 -0.62
C PRO A 200 23.48 -11.75 -1.64
N SER A 201 22.28 -11.40 -1.20
CA SER A 201 21.19 -11.03 -2.09
C SER A 201 21.63 -9.82 -2.93
N LYS A 202 21.90 -10.02 -4.22
CA LYS A 202 22.10 -8.93 -5.19
C LYS A 202 20.76 -8.22 -5.48
N ALA A 203 20.22 -7.52 -4.48
CA ALA A 203 19.15 -6.57 -4.68
C ALA A 203 19.76 -5.22 -5.07
N VAL A 204 19.64 -4.86 -6.36
CA VAL A 204 20.01 -3.52 -6.81
C VAL A 204 18.97 -2.54 -6.27
N SER A 205 19.41 -1.62 -5.41
CA SER A 205 18.54 -0.59 -4.81
C SER A 205 17.88 0.26 -5.91
N LEU A 206 16.56 0.45 -5.81
CA LEU A 206 15.79 1.38 -6.66
C LEU A 206 16.36 2.82 -6.64
N SER A 207 17.06 3.20 -5.56
CA SER A 207 17.79 4.48 -5.48
C SER A 207 18.97 4.58 -6.45
N ALA A 208 19.56 3.45 -6.85
CA ALA A 208 20.61 3.39 -7.86
C ALA A 208 20.03 3.59 -9.27
N LEU A 209 18.81 3.09 -9.52
CA LEU A 209 18.11 3.26 -10.80
C LEU A 209 17.62 4.71 -10.99
N SER A 210 17.15 5.39 -9.94
CA SER A 210 16.77 6.81 -10.03
C SER A 210 17.97 7.73 -10.24
N LYS A 211 19.12 7.41 -9.64
CA LYS A 211 20.38 8.12 -9.92
C LYS A 211 20.85 7.91 -11.35
N LEU A 212 20.67 6.71 -11.89
CA LEU A 212 21.02 6.41 -13.28
C LEU A 212 20.15 7.20 -14.27
N SER A 213 18.86 7.37 -13.99
CA SER A 213 17.97 8.16 -14.87
C SER A 213 18.30 9.66 -14.82
N GLY A 214 18.65 10.21 -13.66
CA GLY A 214 19.09 11.60 -13.52
C GLY A 214 20.42 11.88 -14.24
N VAL A 215 21.38 10.96 -14.17
CA VAL A 215 22.66 11.07 -14.90
C VAL A 215 22.45 10.95 -16.41
N LEU A 216 21.59 10.02 -16.85
CA LEU A 216 21.26 9.85 -18.27
C LEU A 216 20.58 11.11 -18.83
N LEU A 217 19.67 11.74 -18.06
CA LEU A 217 19.01 12.98 -18.44
C LEU A 217 20.00 14.14 -18.63
N HIS A 218 20.98 14.27 -17.73
CA HIS A 218 22.01 15.30 -17.85
C HIS A 218 22.96 15.06 -19.02
N VAL A 219 23.36 13.82 -19.30
CA VAL A 219 24.20 13.48 -20.45
C VAL A 219 23.47 13.74 -21.77
N VAL A 220 22.19 13.42 -21.85
CA VAL A 220 21.36 13.69 -23.04
C VAL A 220 21.19 15.19 -23.27
N LEU A 221 20.92 15.98 -22.22
CA LEU A 221 20.84 17.44 -22.33
C LEU A 221 22.18 18.07 -22.75
N PHE A 222 23.30 17.55 -22.26
CA PHE A 222 24.64 18.03 -22.63
C PHE A 222 24.99 17.68 -24.08
N ALA A 223 24.65 16.46 -24.53
CA ALA A 223 24.85 16.04 -25.91
C ALA A 223 24.00 16.87 -26.88
N VAL A 224 22.72 17.11 -26.57
CA VAL A 224 21.83 17.96 -27.39
C VAL A 224 22.34 19.40 -27.46
N GLY A 225 22.90 19.93 -26.37
CA GLY A 225 23.55 21.25 -26.35
C GLY A 225 24.81 21.34 -27.21
N LEU A 226 25.61 20.27 -27.30
CA LEU A 226 26.82 20.22 -28.14
C LEU A 226 26.50 20.11 -29.65
N PHE A 227 25.38 19.52 -30.04
CA PHE A 227 24.96 19.41 -31.44
C PHE A 227 24.10 20.59 -31.92
N SER A 228 23.86 21.59 -31.07
CA SER A 228 23.07 22.79 -31.37
C SER A 228 23.92 24.04 -31.71
N PHE A 229 25.22 23.87 -31.96
CA PHE A 229 26.14 24.89 -32.49
C PHE A 229 26.79 24.43 -33.80
#